data_AF-A0A959SHK9-F1
#
_entry.id   AF-A0A959SHK9-F1
#
_cell.length_a   1.000
_cell.length_b   1.000
_cell.length_c   1.000
_cell.angle_alpha   90.00
_cell.angle_beta   90.00
_cell.angle_gamma   90.00
#
_symmetry.space_group_name_H-M   'P 1'
#
loop_
_entity.id
_entity.type
_entity.pdbx_description
1 polymer ?
#
loop_
_entity_poly.entity_id
_entity_poly.type
_entity_poly.pdbx_seq_one_letter_code
_entity_poly.pdbx_strand_id
1 'polypeptide(L)'
;MLAAGFTAQSIAGGLGYPGHAFSVLMLVGIIGIDAITTLPMARLRSQGRPWRFAAINITSVLVNIGLSLFFIGYCMRSYNAGESNALIDAVYDPDLGVGYVFLINLVSSGVKLLLLLPSFPRPAWYDKALLRPMLVFGAPLLVAGLAGMVNETADRILLKWLLPADTADTQIGIYGACYKLAILITLFIQAFRFAAEPFFFSQAEDPKA
;
A
#
# COMPACT_ATOMS: atom_id res chain seq x y z
N MET A 1 20.21 -8.57 7.71
CA MET A 1 19.01 -9.29 8.17
C MET A 1 18.88 -9.35 9.70
N LEU A 2 19.95 -9.47 10.49
CA LEU A 2 19.86 -9.56 11.97
C LEU A 2 19.46 -8.25 12.69
N ALA A 3 19.79 -7.08 12.15
CA ALA A 3 19.43 -5.79 12.77
C ALA A 3 17.93 -5.45 12.67
N ALA A 4 17.20 -6.04 11.73
CA ALA A 4 15.77 -5.80 11.55
C ALA A 4 14.89 -6.65 12.49
N GLY A 5 15.40 -7.80 12.96
CA GLY A 5 14.64 -8.69 13.85
C GLY A 5 14.45 -8.13 15.27
N PHE A 6 15.50 -7.51 15.83
CA PHE A 6 15.45 -6.92 17.17
C PHE A 6 14.55 -5.68 17.25
N THR A 7 14.51 -4.87 16.20
CA THR A 7 13.63 -3.70 16.12
C THR A 7 12.19 -4.12 15.83
N ALA A 8 11.95 -5.15 15.00
CA ALA A 8 10.61 -5.64 14.72
C ALA A 8 9.89 -6.16 15.97
N GLN A 9 10.57 -6.91 16.85
CA GLN A 9 9.98 -7.38 18.10
C GLN A 9 9.66 -6.22 19.06
N SER A 10 10.53 -5.21 19.11
CA SER A 10 10.34 -4.02 19.94
C SER A 10 9.20 -3.13 19.43
N ILE A 11 9.08 -2.98 18.11
CA ILE A 11 7.99 -2.25 17.44
C ILE A 11 6.67 -3.01 17.58
N ALA A 12 6.68 -4.34 17.41
CA ALA A 12 5.51 -5.20 17.61
C ALA A 12 5.01 -5.16 19.06
N GLY A 13 5.93 -5.16 20.03
CA GLY A 13 5.61 -4.95 21.45
C GLY A 13 5.02 -3.58 21.74
N GLY A 14 5.58 -2.51 21.16
CA GLY A 14 5.06 -1.14 21.29
C GLY A 14 3.70 -0.91 20.62
N LEU A 15 3.36 -1.68 19.58
CA LEU A 15 2.07 -1.67 18.90
C LEU A 15 1.04 -2.61 19.56
N GLY A 16 1.41 -3.35 20.62
CA GLY A 16 0.51 -4.26 21.35
C GLY A 16 0.28 -5.64 20.70
N TYR A 17 1.12 -6.05 19.75
CA TYR A 17 0.99 -7.31 19.01
C TYR A 17 2.28 -8.14 19.03
N PRO A 18 2.74 -8.61 20.21
CA PRO A 18 4.05 -9.27 20.38
C PRO A 18 4.20 -10.59 19.61
N GLY A 19 3.09 -11.23 19.20
CA GLY A 19 3.08 -12.47 18.39
C GLY A 19 3.13 -12.26 16.86
N HIS A 20 3.02 -11.02 16.36
CA HIS A 20 2.94 -10.73 14.91
C HIS A 20 4.21 -10.07 14.35
N ALA A 21 5.37 -10.34 14.94
CA ALA A 21 6.65 -9.78 14.48
C ALA A 21 6.97 -10.10 13.01
N PHE A 22 6.54 -11.27 12.53
CA PHE A 22 6.67 -11.65 11.12
C PHE A 22 5.85 -10.74 10.19
N SER A 23 4.63 -10.38 10.57
CA SER A 23 3.79 -9.43 9.81
C SER A 23 4.39 -8.02 9.79
N VAL A 24 5.01 -7.58 10.89
CA VAL A 24 5.73 -6.29 10.95
C VAL A 24 6.92 -6.27 9.99
N LEU A 25 7.70 -7.35 9.91
CA LEU A 25 8.81 -7.46 8.95
C LEU A 25 8.31 -7.40 7.51
N MET A 26 7.21 -8.08 7.20
CA MET A 26 6.60 -8.03 5.87
C MET A 26 6.11 -6.63 5.53
N LEU A 27 5.50 -5.92 6.49
CA LEU A 27 5.08 -4.53 6.33
C LEU A 27 6.26 -3.60 5.99
N VAL A 28 7.38 -3.73 6.69
CA VAL A 28 8.60 -2.98 6.37
C VAL A 28 9.09 -3.30 4.96
N GLY A 29 9.05 -4.57 4.56
CA GLY A 29 9.38 -5.00 3.20
C GLY A 29 8.48 -4.37 2.14
N ILE A 30 7.16 -4.35 2.36
CA ILE A 30 6.18 -3.73 1.47
C ILE A 30 6.50 -2.24 1.30
N ILE A 31 6.64 -1.51 2.41
CA ILE A 31 6.93 -0.06 2.39
C ILE A 31 8.25 0.21 1.64
N GLY A 32 9.28 -0.60 1.86
CA GLY A 32 10.55 -0.47 1.16
C GLY A 32 10.42 -0.67 -0.36
N ILE A 33 9.69 -1.71 -0.79
CA ILE A 33 9.45 -1.97 -2.21
C ILE A 33 8.60 -0.85 -2.84
N ASP A 34 7.55 -0.39 -2.16
CA ASP A 34 6.68 0.67 -2.65
C ASP A 34 7.44 2.00 -2.78
N ALA A 35 8.33 2.32 -1.84
CA ALA A 35 9.22 3.47 -1.94
C ALA A 35 10.16 3.38 -3.15
N ILE A 36 10.79 2.22 -3.37
CA ILE A 36 11.69 1.99 -4.52
C ILE A 36 10.91 2.08 -5.84
N THR A 37 9.74 1.46 -5.94
CA THR A 37 8.93 1.43 -7.16
C THR A 37 8.31 2.78 -7.52
N THR A 38 8.19 3.70 -6.55
CA THR A 38 7.70 5.07 -6.79
C THR A 38 8.59 5.84 -7.77
N LEU A 39 9.91 5.64 -7.72
CA LEU A 39 10.86 6.33 -8.60
C LEU A 39 10.68 5.99 -10.10
N PRO A 40 10.73 4.71 -10.54
CA PRO A 40 10.49 4.37 -11.94
C PRO A 40 9.05 4.66 -12.37
N MET A 41 8.07 4.56 -11.47
CA MET A 41 6.68 4.97 -11.75
C MET A 41 6.57 6.47 -12.07
N ALA A 42 7.25 7.33 -11.29
CA ALA A 42 7.32 8.77 -11.59
C ALA A 42 7.98 9.03 -12.96
N ARG A 43 9.01 8.27 -13.30
CA ARG A 43 9.66 8.35 -14.63
C ARG A 43 8.75 7.93 -15.77
N LEU A 44 7.93 6.89 -15.61
CA LEU A 44 6.93 6.52 -16.64
C LEU A 44 5.93 7.66 -16.89
N ARG A 45 5.54 8.38 -15.84
CA ARG A 45 4.66 9.56 -15.96
C ARG A 45 5.35 10.70 -16.70
N SER A 46 6.60 11.02 -16.34
CA SER A 46 7.35 12.10 -16.99
C SER A 46 7.65 11.81 -18.47
N GLN A 47 7.77 10.53 -18.84
CA GLN A 47 7.95 10.10 -20.23
C GLN A 47 6.64 10.02 -21.03
N GLY A 48 5.49 10.36 -20.43
CA GLY A 48 4.20 10.29 -21.11
C GLY A 48 3.82 8.88 -21.53
N ARG A 49 4.11 7.85 -20.72
CA ARG A 49 3.78 6.44 -21.02
C ARG A 49 2.63 5.92 -20.13
N PRO A 50 1.42 6.51 -20.22
CA PRO A 50 0.32 6.21 -19.29
C PRO A 50 -0.14 4.75 -19.38
N TRP A 51 -0.12 4.14 -20.57
CA TRP A 51 -0.53 2.74 -20.74
C TRP A 51 0.35 1.74 -20.00
N ARG A 52 1.68 1.94 -20.00
CA ARG A 52 2.60 1.08 -19.23
C ARG A 52 2.43 1.31 -17.73
N PHE A 53 2.24 2.57 -17.33
CA PHE A 53 1.96 2.93 -15.94
C PHE A 53 0.68 2.24 -15.43
N ALA A 54 -0.40 2.30 -16.21
CA ALA A 54 -1.67 1.67 -15.88
C ALA A 54 -1.54 0.14 -15.84
N ALA A 55 -0.95 -0.47 -16.88
CA ALA A 55 -0.80 -1.93 -16.96
C ALA A 55 -0.06 -2.51 -15.74
N ILE A 56 1.03 -1.88 -15.30
CA ILE A 56 1.80 -2.37 -14.14
C ILE A 56 0.96 -2.31 -12.85
N ASN A 57 0.25 -1.20 -12.62
CA ASN A 57 -0.58 -1.07 -11.42
C ASN A 57 -1.78 -2.04 -11.46
N ILE A 58 -2.44 -2.18 -12.61
CA ILE A 58 -3.54 -3.12 -12.79
C ILE A 58 -3.07 -4.55 -12.56
N THR A 59 -1.93 -4.96 -13.13
CA THR A 59 -1.39 -6.31 -12.89
C THR A 59 -1.09 -6.54 -11.41
N SER A 60 -0.50 -5.57 -10.71
CA SER A 60 -0.25 -5.68 -9.26
C SER A 60 -1.55 -5.85 -8.46
N VAL A 61 -2.59 -5.08 -8.79
CA VAL A 61 -3.92 -5.19 -8.17
C VAL A 61 -4.58 -6.53 -8.49
N LEU A 62 -4.50 -7.00 -9.73
CA LEU A 62 -5.07 -8.30 -10.14
C LEU A 62 -4.38 -9.46 -9.42
N VAL A 63 -3.05 -9.41 -9.27
CA VAL A 63 -2.30 -10.40 -8.46
C VAL A 63 -2.77 -10.34 -7.01
N ASN A 64 -2.95 -9.14 -6.45
CA ASN A 64 -3.42 -8.99 -5.07
C ASN A 64 -4.81 -9.60 -4.85
N ILE A 65 -5.75 -9.28 -5.73
CA ILE A 65 -7.11 -9.81 -5.68
C ILE A 65 -7.10 -11.33 -5.89
N GLY A 66 -6.36 -11.82 -6.89
CA GLY A 66 -6.26 -13.25 -7.19
C GLY A 66 -5.70 -14.04 -6.01
N LEU A 67 -4.61 -13.57 -5.40
CA LEU A 67 -4.05 -14.21 -4.21
C LEU A 67 -4.96 -14.07 -2.99
N SER A 68 -5.67 -12.95 -2.83
CA SER A 68 -6.66 -12.78 -1.76
C SER A 68 -7.81 -13.78 -1.88
N LEU A 69 -8.35 -13.96 -3.09
CA LEU A 69 -9.40 -14.95 -3.35
C LEU A 69 -8.88 -16.38 -3.13
N PHE A 70 -7.63 -16.66 -3.51
CA PHE A 70 -7.02 -17.97 -3.30
C PHE A 70 -6.77 -18.28 -1.81
N PHE A 71 -6.00 -17.46 -1.10
CA PHE A 71 -5.62 -17.74 0.29
C PHE A 71 -6.77 -17.52 1.28
N ILE A 72 -7.50 -16.41 1.17
CA ILE A 72 -8.55 -16.05 2.13
C ILE A 72 -9.90 -16.62 1.70
N GLY A 73 -10.26 -16.47 0.42
CA GLY A 73 -11.55 -16.91 -0.10
C GLY A 73 -11.67 -18.43 -0.21
N TYR A 74 -10.64 -19.11 -0.71
CA TYR A 74 -10.64 -20.55 -0.94
C TYR A 74 -9.97 -21.33 0.19
N CYS A 75 -8.67 -21.14 0.47
CA CYS A 75 -7.96 -21.96 1.46
C CYS A 75 -8.55 -21.84 2.87
N MET A 76 -8.74 -20.62 3.39
CA MET A 76 -9.27 -20.45 4.76
C MET A 76 -10.72 -20.91 4.89
N ARG A 77 -11.56 -20.73 3.86
CA ARG A 77 -12.95 -21.19 3.86
C ARG A 77 -13.05 -22.72 3.81
N SER A 78 -12.26 -23.37 2.94
CA SER A 78 -12.26 -24.84 2.80
C SER A 78 -11.70 -25.53 4.04
N TYR A 79 -10.64 -24.96 4.66
CA TYR A 79 -10.11 -25.45 5.93
C TYR A 79 -11.16 -25.39 7.05
N ASN A 80 -11.87 -24.26 7.19
CA ASN A 80 -12.95 -24.10 8.18
C ASN A 80 -14.17 -25.01 7.90
N ALA A 81 -14.32 -25.51 6.67
CA ALA A 81 -15.38 -26.45 6.28
C ALA A 81 -15.00 -27.93 6.49
N GLY A 82 -13.76 -28.23 6.91
CA GLY A 82 -13.30 -29.59 7.17
C GLY A 82 -12.86 -30.40 5.94
N GLU A 83 -12.79 -29.77 4.77
CA GLU A 83 -12.28 -30.39 3.54
C GLU A 83 -10.80 -30.04 3.39
N SER A 84 -9.91 -30.94 3.84
CA SER A 84 -8.48 -30.85 3.52
C SER A 84 -8.24 -31.41 2.12
N ASN A 85 -7.66 -30.58 1.25
CA ASN A 85 -7.00 -30.99 0.03
C ASN A 85 -5.48 -30.94 0.26
N ALA A 86 -4.71 -31.82 -0.39
CA ALA A 86 -3.24 -31.86 -0.29
C ALA A 86 -2.56 -30.51 -0.63
N LEU A 87 -3.22 -29.64 -1.40
CA LEU A 87 -2.76 -28.28 -1.71
C LEU A 87 -2.96 -27.29 -0.55
N ILE A 88 -3.98 -27.50 0.29
CA ILE A 88 -4.25 -26.67 1.47
C ILE A 88 -3.23 -27.01 2.54
N ASP A 89 -3.02 -28.30 2.84
CA ASP A 89 -2.05 -28.72 3.86
C ASP A 89 -0.60 -28.39 3.50
N ALA A 90 -0.27 -28.24 2.20
CA ALA A 90 1.08 -27.90 1.75
C ALA A 90 1.38 -26.38 1.70
N VAL A 91 0.34 -25.54 1.61
CA VAL A 91 0.49 -24.09 1.31
C VAL A 91 -0.12 -23.21 2.39
N TYR A 92 -1.11 -23.74 3.13
CA TYR A 92 -1.83 -23.02 4.16
C TYR A 92 -1.35 -23.44 5.55
N ASP A 93 -0.73 -22.50 6.25
CA ASP A 93 -0.38 -22.59 7.64
C ASP A 93 -1.44 -21.83 8.46
N PRO A 94 -2.27 -22.53 9.25
CA PRO A 94 -3.31 -21.90 10.07
C PRO A 94 -2.75 -20.86 11.04
N ASP A 95 -1.49 -21.00 11.47
CA ASP A 95 -0.85 -20.10 12.43
C ASP A 95 -0.57 -18.70 11.84
N LEU A 96 -0.50 -18.58 10.51
CA LEU A 96 -0.31 -17.28 9.85
C LEU A 96 -1.59 -16.43 9.88
N GLY A 97 -2.77 -17.03 9.85
CA GLY A 97 -4.08 -16.35 9.91
C GLY A 97 -4.18 -15.07 9.07
N VAL A 98 -4.38 -13.92 9.72
CA VAL A 98 -4.49 -12.60 9.06
C VAL A 98 -3.17 -12.14 8.41
N GLY A 99 -2.05 -12.76 8.78
CA GLY A 99 -0.71 -12.56 8.19
C GLY A 99 -0.68 -12.76 6.67
N TYR A 100 -1.57 -13.59 6.12
CA TYR A 100 -1.72 -13.77 4.68
C TYR A 100 -2.06 -12.48 3.94
N VAL A 101 -2.79 -11.54 4.56
CA VAL A 101 -3.07 -10.23 3.95
C VAL A 101 -1.77 -9.47 3.68
N PHE A 102 -0.80 -9.52 4.60
CA PHE A 102 0.50 -8.91 4.40
C PHE A 102 1.31 -9.68 3.35
N LEU A 103 1.19 -11.01 3.29
CA LEU A 103 1.94 -11.84 2.33
C LEU A 103 1.49 -11.53 0.90
N ILE A 104 0.18 -11.48 0.71
CA ILE A 104 -0.45 -11.13 -0.56
C ILE A 104 0.05 -9.75 -1.02
N ASN A 105 0.02 -8.75 -0.13
CA ASN A 105 0.53 -7.42 -0.47
C ASN A 105 2.03 -7.42 -0.80
N LEU A 106 2.84 -8.15 -0.04
CA LEU A 106 4.28 -8.26 -0.30
C LEU A 106 4.57 -8.90 -1.67
N VAL A 107 3.86 -9.97 -2.02
CA VAL A 107 4.00 -10.62 -3.34
C VAL A 107 3.52 -9.68 -4.45
N SER A 108 2.38 -9.00 -4.29
CA SER A 108 1.87 -8.02 -5.27
C SER A 108 2.83 -6.85 -5.51
N SER A 109 3.43 -6.29 -4.46
CA SER A 109 4.46 -5.25 -4.57
C SER A 109 5.75 -5.80 -5.17
N GLY A 110 6.12 -7.04 -4.84
CA GLY A 110 7.26 -7.75 -5.47
C GLY A 110 7.07 -7.94 -6.98
N VAL A 111 5.90 -8.39 -7.42
CA VAL A 111 5.56 -8.51 -8.85
C VAL A 111 5.62 -7.15 -9.53
N LYS A 112 5.10 -6.09 -8.89
CA LYS A 112 5.20 -4.72 -9.41
C LYS A 112 6.65 -4.29 -9.60
N LEU A 113 7.52 -4.57 -8.62
CA LEU A 113 8.96 -4.30 -8.71
C LEU A 113 9.63 -5.06 -9.86
N LEU A 114 9.31 -6.34 -10.05
CA LEU A 114 9.83 -7.16 -11.14
C LEU A 114 9.41 -6.63 -12.52
N LEU A 115 8.14 -6.23 -12.68
CA LEU A 115 7.65 -5.62 -13.91
C LEU A 115 8.29 -4.26 -14.19
N LEU A 116 8.71 -3.56 -13.13
CA LEU A 116 9.39 -2.27 -13.20
C LEU A 116 10.89 -2.37 -13.46
N LEU A 117 11.51 -3.53 -13.22
CA LEU A 117 12.95 -3.78 -13.42
C LEU A 117 13.51 -3.20 -14.75
N PRO A 118 12.87 -3.42 -15.93
CA PRO A 118 13.38 -2.87 -17.18
C PRO A 118 13.22 -1.35 -17.32
N SER A 119 12.41 -0.71 -16.47
CA SER A 119 12.14 0.73 -16.49
C SER A 119 13.01 1.53 -15.51
N PHE A 120 13.86 0.84 -14.73
CA PHE A 120 14.74 1.51 -13.78
C PHE A 120 15.69 2.51 -14.47
N PRO A 121 15.90 3.69 -13.87
CA PRO A 121 16.90 4.63 -14.36
C PRO A 121 18.31 4.04 -14.26
N ARG A 122 19.13 4.28 -15.29
CA ARG A 122 20.56 3.97 -15.28
C ARG A 122 21.23 4.74 -14.14
N PRO A 123 22.26 4.21 -13.45
CA PRO A 123 22.84 4.75 -12.21
C PRO A 123 23.40 6.19 -12.26
N ALA A 124 23.35 6.88 -13.39
CA ALA A 124 23.73 8.29 -13.54
C ALA A 124 22.74 9.31 -12.92
N TRP A 125 21.73 8.86 -12.15
CA TRP A 125 20.70 9.71 -11.53
C TRP A 125 21.12 10.36 -10.20
N TYR A 126 22.29 9.99 -9.66
CA TYR A 126 22.74 10.48 -8.36
C TYR A 126 23.43 11.85 -8.48
N ASP A 127 22.64 12.89 -8.69
CA ASP A 127 23.12 14.28 -8.62
C ASP A 127 22.91 14.83 -7.21
N LYS A 128 24.02 14.95 -6.45
CA LYS A 128 24.01 15.52 -5.10
C LYS A 128 23.53 16.97 -5.08
N ALA A 129 23.69 17.72 -6.18
CA ALA A 129 23.25 19.11 -6.27
C ALA A 129 21.72 19.22 -6.33
N LEU A 130 21.03 18.25 -6.95
CA LEU A 130 19.57 18.18 -7.03
C LEU A 130 18.92 17.56 -5.78
N LEU A 131 19.63 16.67 -5.08
CA LEU A 131 19.07 15.95 -3.92
C LEU A 131 18.67 16.89 -2.78
N ARG A 132 19.46 17.92 -2.50
CA ARG A 132 19.16 18.88 -1.42
C ARG A 132 17.90 19.72 -1.71
N PRO A 133 17.76 20.38 -2.88
CA PRO A 133 16.50 21.05 -3.25
C PRO A 133 15.28 20.13 -3.20
N MET A 134 15.39 18.91 -3.71
CA MET A 134 14.28 17.95 -3.70
C MET A 134 13.87 17.54 -2.27
N LEU A 135 14.83 17.36 -1.35
CA LEU A 135 14.54 17.06 0.04
C LEU A 135 13.91 18.25 0.77
N VAL A 136 14.42 19.47 0.56
CA VAL A 136 13.87 20.68 1.21
C VAL A 136 12.44 20.94 0.75
N PHE A 137 12.15 20.71 -0.54
CA PHE A 137 10.79 20.82 -1.07
C PHE A 137 9.89 19.66 -0.63
N GLY A 138 10.41 18.42 -0.63
CA GLY A 138 9.64 17.22 -0.31
C GLY A 138 9.36 17.04 1.18
N ALA A 139 10.24 17.50 2.07
CA ALA A 139 10.09 17.34 3.52
C ALA A 139 8.78 17.96 4.08
N PRO A 140 8.43 19.23 3.82
CA PRO A 140 7.18 19.79 4.31
C PRO A 140 5.95 19.09 3.70
N LEU A 141 6.03 18.68 2.42
CA LEU A 141 4.96 17.94 1.76
C LEU A 141 4.76 16.55 2.39
N LEU A 142 5.84 15.89 2.80
CA LEU A 142 5.80 14.63 3.53
C LEU A 142 5.10 14.80 4.88
N VAL A 143 5.47 15.82 5.65
CA VAL A 143 4.83 16.10 6.96
C VAL A 143 3.34 16.39 6.78
N ALA A 144 2.96 17.22 5.81
CA ALA A 144 1.56 17.50 5.50
C ALA A 144 0.80 16.23 5.06
N GLY A 145 1.42 15.39 4.23
CA GLY A 145 0.86 14.12 3.79
C GLY A 145 0.65 13.14 4.94
N LEU A 146 1.62 13.03 5.87
CA LEU A 146 1.48 12.23 7.08
C LEU A 146 0.36 12.74 7.98
N ALA A 147 0.26 14.06 8.20
CA ALA A 147 -0.82 14.65 8.98
C ALA A 147 -2.20 14.33 8.36
N GLY A 148 -2.31 14.43 7.02
CA GLY A 148 -3.51 14.04 6.29
C GLY A 148 -3.86 12.56 6.48
N MET A 149 -2.88 11.66 6.35
CA MET A 149 -3.08 10.22 6.55
C MET A 149 -3.47 9.85 7.99
N VAL A 150 -2.89 10.53 8.98
CA VAL A 150 -3.30 10.38 10.38
C VAL A 150 -4.75 10.81 10.55
N ASN A 151 -5.14 11.97 10.01
CA ASN A 151 -6.53 12.42 10.08
C ASN A 151 -7.50 11.44 9.40
N GLU A 152 -7.11 10.87 8.27
CA GLU A 152 -7.91 9.91 7.49
C GLU A 152 -8.05 8.53 8.15
N THR A 153 -7.13 8.17 9.05
CA THR A 153 -7.11 6.85 9.71
C THR A 153 -7.41 6.90 11.20
N ALA A 154 -7.40 8.10 11.79
CA ALA A 154 -7.66 8.32 13.21
C ALA A 154 -9.06 7.88 13.61
N ASP A 155 -10.05 8.03 12.72
CA ASP A 155 -11.43 7.64 12.94
C ASP A 155 -11.60 6.21 13.47
N ARG A 156 -10.95 5.24 12.83
CA ARG A 156 -10.99 3.82 13.21
C ARG A 156 -10.27 3.54 14.51
N ILE A 157 -9.17 4.25 14.75
CA ILE A 157 -8.43 4.13 16.02
C ILE A 157 -9.30 4.66 17.15
N LEU A 158 -9.87 5.86 17.00
CA LEU A 158 -10.74 6.49 17.99
C LEU A 158 -11.98 5.64 18.27
N LEU A 159 -12.61 5.07 17.24
CA LEU A 159 -13.74 4.14 17.40
C LEU A 159 -13.36 2.93 18.25
N LYS A 160 -12.15 2.38 18.10
CA LYS A 160 -11.67 1.28 18.96
C LYS A 160 -11.59 1.64 20.44
N TRP A 161 -11.25 2.88 20.75
CA TRP A 161 -11.17 3.36 22.13
C TRP A 161 -12.51 3.81 22.70
N LEU A 162 -13.43 4.26 21.84
CA LEU A 162 -14.72 4.81 22.26
C LEU A 162 -15.81 3.73 22.42
N LEU A 163 -15.70 2.62 21.70
CA LEU A 163 -16.67 1.52 21.77
C LEU A 163 -16.31 0.49 22.85
N PRO A 164 -17.32 -0.22 23.41
CA PRO A 164 -17.08 -1.35 24.30
C PRO A 164 -16.25 -2.44 23.61
N ALA A 165 -15.30 -3.03 24.32
CA ALA A 165 -14.34 -4.01 23.78
C ALA A 165 -15.03 -5.20 23.06
N ASP A 166 -16.21 -5.60 23.53
CA ASP A 166 -16.96 -6.74 22.98
C ASP A 166 -17.54 -6.48 21.58
N THR A 167 -17.79 -5.21 21.23
CA THR A 167 -18.42 -4.83 19.94
C THR A 167 -17.52 -3.98 19.06
N ALA A 168 -16.42 -3.45 19.61
CA ALA A 168 -15.51 -2.53 18.94
C ALA A 168 -14.99 -3.09 17.61
N ASP A 169 -14.43 -4.29 17.59
CA ASP A 169 -13.82 -4.86 16.38
C ASP A 169 -14.85 -5.12 15.27
N THR A 170 -16.07 -5.57 15.63
CA THR A 170 -17.15 -5.78 14.67
C THR A 170 -17.61 -4.46 14.05
N GLN A 171 -17.81 -3.42 14.87
CA GLN A 171 -18.25 -2.11 14.40
C GLN A 171 -17.18 -1.40 13.56
N ILE A 172 -15.90 -1.51 13.95
CA ILE A 172 -14.78 -1.02 13.13
C ILE A 172 -14.75 -1.75 11.77
N GLY A 173 -15.05 -3.05 11.75
CA GLY A 173 -15.16 -3.83 10.51
C GLY A 173 -16.26 -3.30 9.59
N ILE A 174 -17.47 -3.06 10.14
CA ILE A 174 -18.61 -2.50 9.39
C ILE A 174 -18.27 -1.09 8.89
N TYR A 175 -17.75 -0.23 9.76
CA TYR A 175 -17.33 1.12 9.40
C TYR A 175 -16.27 1.11 8.28
N GLY A 176 -15.27 0.23 8.40
CA GLY A 176 -14.24 0.05 7.39
C GLY A 176 -14.79 -0.42 6.04
N ALA A 177 -15.85 -1.23 6.02
CA ALA A 177 -16.53 -1.63 4.79
C ALA A 177 -17.27 -0.44 4.13
N CYS A 178 -17.99 0.37 4.90
CA CYS A 178 -18.62 1.60 4.39
C CYS A 178 -17.58 2.59 3.87
N TYR A 179 -16.47 2.76 4.59
CA TYR A 179 -15.37 3.65 4.19
C TYR A 179 -14.75 3.24 2.85
N LYS A 180 -14.60 1.93 2.58
CA LYS A 180 -14.14 1.44 1.27
C LYS A 180 -15.04 1.83 0.10
N LEU A 181 -16.34 2.03 0.33
CA LEU A 181 -17.25 2.56 -0.69
C LEU A 181 -17.09 4.07 -0.82
N ALA A 182 -16.97 4.78 0.31
CA ALA A 182 -16.81 6.24 0.33
C ALA A 182 -15.53 6.71 -0.38
N ILE A 183 -14.43 5.96 -0.27
CA ILE A 183 -13.15 6.33 -0.89
C ILE A 183 -13.23 6.43 -2.43
N LEU A 184 -14.22 5.79 -3.06
CA LEU A 184 -14.45 5.93 -4.50
C LEU A 184 -14.73 7.38 -4.89
N ILE A 185 -15.47 8.12 -4.06
CA ILE A 185 -15.76 9.55 -4.28
C ILE A 185 -14.45 10.34 -4.26
N THR A 186 -13.59 10.09 -3.27
CA THR A 186 -12.27 10.72 -3.17
C THR A 186 -11.40 10.44 -4.39
N LEU A 187 -11.44 9.22 -4.92
CA LEU A 187 -10.71 8.87 -6.15
C LEU A 187 -11.20 9.66 -7.37
N PHE A 188 -12.52 9.85 -7.53
CA PHE A 188 -13.06 10.69 -8.61
C PHE A 188 -12.62 12.15 -8.47
N ILE A 189 -12.65 12.70 -7.25
CA ILE A 189 -12.19 14.08 -6.98
C ILE A 189 -10.70 14.21 -7.33
N GLN A 190 -9.87 13.25 -6.94
CA GLN A 190 -8.45 13.23 -7.25
C GLN A 190 -8.19 13.15 -8.75
N ALA A 191 -8.90 12.28 -9.47
CA ALA A 191 -8.78 12.16 -10.93
C ALA A 191 -9.17 13.45 -11.65
N PHE A 192 -10.27 14.08 -11.23
CA PHE A 192 -10.70 15.37 -11.74
C PHE A 192 -9.64 16.45 -11.49
N ARG A 193 -9.12 16.56 -10.26
CA ARG A 193 -8.09 17.55 -9.92
C ARG A 193 -6.81 17.35 -10.71
N PHE A 194 -6.37 16.11 -10.90
CA PHE A 194 -5.21 15.79 -11.73
C PHE A 194 -5.38 16.11 -13.21
N ALA A 195 -6.61 16.09 -13.75
CA ALA A 195 -6.89 16.51 -15.11
C ALA A 195 -7.07 18.04 -15.21
N ALA A 196 -7.69 18.65 -14.21
CA ALA A 196 -8.03 20.06 -14.19
C ALA A 196 -6.81 20.97 -13.95
N GLU A 197 -5.92 20.65 -13.00
CA GLU A 197 -4.73 21.47 -12.72
C GLU A 197 -3.87 21.71 -13.98
N PRO A 198 -3.45 20.68 -14.73
CA PRO A 198 -2.66 20.88 -15.95
C PRO A 198 -3.40 21.70 -17.01
N PHE A 199 -4.71 21.48 -17.16
CA PHE A 199 -5.54 22.20 -18.12
C PHE A 199 -5.63 23.70 -17.77
N PHE A 200 -5.92 24.04 -16.51
CA PHE A 200 -5.99 25.44 -16.07
C PHE A 200 -4.63 26.13 -16.14
N PHE A 201 -3.53 25.44 -15.81
CA PHE A 201 -2.19 26.01 -15.96
C PHE A 201 -1.79 26.23 -17.42
N SER A 202 -2.15 25.32 -18.33
CA SER A 202 -1.90 25.52 -19.77
C SER A 202 -2.71 26.68 -20.37
N GLN A 203 -3.90 26.96 -19.81
CA GLN A 203 -4.73 28.08 -20.27
C GLN A 203 -4.26 29.42 -19.68
N ALA A 204 -3.75 29.42 -18.43
CA ALA A 204 -3.21 30.61 -17.78
C ALA A 204 -1.87 31.08 -18.39
N GLU A 205 -1.12 30.17 -19.03
CA GLU A 205 0.09 30.51 -19.80
C GLU A 205 -0.22 30.99 -21.23
N ASP A 206 -1.46 30.87 -21.72
CA ASP A 206 -1.85 31.32 -23.06
C ASP A 206 -2.25 32.81 -23.05
N PRO A 207 -1.44 33.74 -23.61
CA PRO A 207 -1.68 35.18 -23.52
C PRO A 207 -2.85 35.69 -24.37
N LYS A 208 -3.61 34.78 -25.02
CA LYS A 208 -4.73 35.11 -25.92
C LYS A 208 -6.08 34.53 -25.49
N ALA A 209 -6.18 33.94 -24.30
CA ALA A 209 -7.45 33.52 -23.70
C ALA A 209 -8.12 34.66 -22.92
#